data_AF-A0A7V9C7G6-F1
#
_entry.id   AF-A0A7V9C7G6-F1
#
_cell.length_a   1.000
_cell.length_b   1.000
_cell.length_c   1.000
_cell.angle_alpha   90.00
_cell.angle_beta   90.00
_cell.angle_gamma   90.00
#
_symmetry.space_group_name_H-M   'P 1'
#
loop_
_entity.id
_entity.type
_entity.pdbx_description
1 polymer ?
#
loop_
_entity_poly.entity_id
_entity_poly.type
_entity_poly.pdbx_seq_one_letter_code
_entity_poly.pdbx_strand_id
1 'polypeptide(L)'
;MTKLDDRLRKAAIAVRKAADHAVPRPITKEATAMWKKPAMAFGGAVIAVALVIGVAVLVRQPPAETPIAAVTTTGPTTTDSPEPTTTVPATTTTVTTTTVSGPMTGPGCPEEGFEYGLQEGLPEPVASMQQQIMAAAVACDVDTLVALGGPDLIVSFGGVAPEAFFTDAVESGEPALSTLLETLSLPYRHQTFEDSEAPTSVSFYSWPSAFGYDAWEEIPEDERDALLGLYTQEELDQMAEFGGFIGWRVGITPEGDWRFFVAGD
;
A
#
# COMPACT_ATOMS: atom_id res chain seq x y z
N MET A 1 23.19 -5.17 21.63
CA MET A 1 21.78 -5.10 21.19
C MET A 1 21.25 -3.75 21.60
N THR A 2 21.13 -2.87 20.63
CA THR A 2 20.73 -1.48 20.83
C THR A 2 19.21 -1.39 21.00
N LYS A 3 18.73 -0.31 21.61
CA LYS A 3 17.28 -0.02 21.67
C LYS A 3 16.64 0.07 20.27
N LEU A 4 17.43 0.25 19.22
CA LEU A 4 16.95 0.27 17.84
C LEU A 4 16.63 -1.15 17.35
N ASP A 5 17.50 -2.13 17.63
CA ASP A 5 17.28 -3.55 17.28
C ASP A 5 15.99 -4.10 17.92
N ASP A 6 15.71 -3.73 19.17
CA ASP A 6 14.49 -4.15 19.88
C ASP A 6 13.22 -3.51 19.28
N ARG A 7 13.34 -2.30 18.71
CA ARG A 7 12.23 -1.58 18.08
C ARG A 7 11.95 -2.08 16.67
N LEU A 8 13.00 -2.37 15.88
CA LEU A 8 12.85 -2.98 14.56
C LEU A 8 12.24 -4.37 14.66
N ARG A 9 12.65 -5.17 15.66
CA ARG A 9 12.05 -6.47 15.95
C ARG A 9 10.57 -6.36 16.32
N LYS A 10 10.19 -5.33 17.09
CA LYS A 10 8.79 -5.08 17.47
C LYS A 10 7.95 -4.59 16.29
N ALA A 11 8.50 -3.74 15.43
CA ALA A 11 7.85 -3.31 14.20
C ALA A 11 7.60 -4.49 13.24
N ALA A 12 8.59 -5.37 13.06
CA ALA A 12 8.42 -6.59 12.28
C ALA A 12 7.33 -7.55 12.85
N ILE A 13 7.21 -7.62 14.18
CA ILE A 13 6.14 -8.38 14.84
C ILE A 13 4.77 -7.72 14.64
N ALA A 14 4.69 -6.39 14.66
CA ALA A 14 3.44 -5.67 14.41
C ALA A 14 2.94 -5.86 12.97
N VAL A 15 3.86 -5.81 11.99
CA VAL A 15 3.56 -6.10 10.58
C VAL A 15 3.05 -7.54 10.41
N ARG A 16 3.70 -8.52 11.05
CA ARG A 16 3.23 -9.91 11.04
C ARG A 16 1.84 -10.08 11.68
N LYS A 17 1.57 -9.34 12.76
CA LYS A 17 0.27 -9.40 13.45
C LYS A 17 -0.85 -8.76 12.63
N ALA A 18 -0.57 -7.70 11.86
CA ALA A 18 -1.52 -7.11 10.94
C ALA A 18 -1.90 -8.11 9.82
N ALA A 19 -0.91 -8.82 9.25
CA ALA A 19 -1.13 -9.86 8.25
C ALA A 19 -1.95 -11.06 8.78
N ASP A 20 -1.77 -11.46 10.05
CA ASP A 20 -2.55 -12.55 10.66
C ASP A 20 -4.04 -12.19 10.90
N HIS A 21 -4.41 -10.90 10.91
CA HIS A 21 -5.81 -10.47 11.09
C HIS A 21 -6.57 -10.30 9.76
N ALA A 22 -5.88 -10.34 8.62
CA ALA A 22 -6.47 -10.20 7.28
C ALA A 22 -6.93 -11.53 6.66
N VAL A 23 -6.56 -12.69 7.23
CA VAL A 23 -6.93 -14.01 6.68
C VAL A 23 -8.27 -14.51 7.22
N PRO A 24 -9.35 -14.64 6.40
CA PRO A 24 -10.53 -15.40 6.81
C PRO A 24 -10.17 -16.89 6.94
N ARG A 25 -10.46 -17.46 8.11
CA ARG A 25 -10.18 -18.88 8.42
C ARG A 25 -10.82 -19.82 7.38
N PRO A 26 -10.08 -20.84 6.88
CA PRO A 26 -10.65 -21.79 5.92
C PRO A 26 -11.76 -22.61 6.58
N ILE A 27 -12.89 -22.71 5.88
CA ILE A 27 -14.00 -23.61 6.22
C ILE A 27 -13.50 -25.04 6.01
N THR A 28 -13.16 -25.73 7.10
CA THR A 28 -12.72 -27.12 7.07
C THR A 28 -13.80 -28.02 6.48
N LYS A 29 -13.55 -28.52 5.27
CA LYS A 29 -14.29 -29.62 4.66
C LYS A 29 -13.85 -30.93 5.31
N GLU A 30 -14.59 -31.40 6.32
CA GLU A 30 -14.62 -32.81 6.68
C GLU A 30 -16.05 -33.26 6.97
N ALA A 31 -16.74 -33.66 5.90
CA ALA A 31 -17.99 -34.40 5.99
C ALA A 31 -17.90 -35.62 5.07
N THR A 32 -17.21 -36.67 5.53
CA THR A 32 -17.40 -38.03 5.02
C THR A 32 -16.76 -39.05 5.97
N ALA A 33 -17.57 -39.71 6.80
CA ALA A 33 -17.61 -41.18 6.93
C ALA A 33 -18.43 -41.63 8.16
N MET A 34 -19.65 -42.11 7.86
CA MET A 34 -20.16 -43.42 8.27
C MET A 34 -20.35 -43.73 9.78
N TRP A 35 -21.61 -43.69 10.26
CA TRP A 35 -22.20 -44.85 10.97
C TRP A 35 -23.74 -44.82 11.10
N LYS A 36 -24.36 -45.86 10.53
CA LYS A 36 -25.65 -46.56 10.76
C LYS A 36 -26.73 -45.96 11.69
N LYS A 37 -27.95 -45.84 11.15
CA LYS A 37 -29.27 -45.79 11.85
C LYS A 37 -29.58 -47.16 12.51
N PRO A 38 -30.39 -47.27 13.59
CA PRO A 38 -31.81 -46.85 13.61
C PRO A 38 -32.42 -46.28 14.92
N ALA A 39 -33.50 -45.51 14.71
CA ALA A 39 -34.70 -45.29 15.53
C ALA A 39 -34.60 -45.05 17.05
N MET A 40 -35.02 -43.87 17.52
CA MET A 40 -36.23 -43.67 18.35
C MET A 40 -36.41 -42.20 18.74
N ALA A 41 -37.68 -41.83 18.93
CA ALA A 41 -38.18 -40.52 19.33
C ALA A 41 -37.77 -40.12 20.77
N PHE A 42 -37.88 -38.82 21.05
CA PHE A 42 -38.13 -38.09 22.32
C PHE A 42 -37.44 -36.72 22.14
N GLY A 43 -38.15 -35.59 22.17
CA GLY A 43 -38.77 -35.05 23.38
C GLY A 43 -37.89 -33.86 23.80
N GLY A 44 -38.50 -32.69 23.97
CA GLY A 44 -37.81 -31.41 23.91
C GLY A 44 -36.81 -31.13 25.05
N ALA A 45 -35.99 -30.10 24.83
CA ALA A 45 -35.45 -29.22 25.86
C ALA A 45 -34.80 -28.00 25.19
N VAL A 46 -35.54 -26.90 25.11
CA VAL A 46 -34.97 -25.57 24.95
C VAL A 46 -34.36 -25.22 26.30
N ILE A 47 -33.04 -25.21 26.39
CA ILE A 47 -32.34 -24.65 27.55
C ILE A 47 -31.87 -23.25 27.18
N ALA A 48 -32.67 -22.29 27.64
CA ALA A 48 -32.25 -20.93 27.85
C ALA A 48 -31.12 -20.90 28.89
N VAL A 49 -30.04 -20.19 28.59
CA VAL A 49 -29.19 -19.59 29.61
C VAL A 49 -29.06 -18.11 29.27
N ALA A 50 -29.91 -17.33 29.94
CA ALA A 50 -29.71 -15.91 30.12
C ALA A 50 -28.65 -15.71 31.21
N LEU A 51 -27.68 -14.82 30.95
CA LEU A 51 -26.98 -14.11 32.01
C LEU A 51 -26.90 -12.63 31.62
N VAL A 52 -27.73 -11.86 32.31
CA VAL A 52 -27.82 -10.41 32.30
C VAL A 52 -26.99 -9.89 33.47
N ILE A 53 -25.97 -9.08 33.18
CA ILE A 53 -25.51 -7.89 33.94
C ILE A 53 -24.78 -7.05 32.88
N GLY A 54 -25.13 -5.83 32.47
CA GLY A 54 -25.78 -4.75 33.19
C GLY A 54 -24.85 -3.53 33.16
N VAL A 55 -24.74 -2.85 32.01
CA VAL A 55 -24.19 -1.48 31.94
C VAL A 55 -25.20 -0.62 31.17
N ALA A 56 -25.68 0.41 31.85
CA ALA A 56 -26.73 1.30 31.41
C ALA A 56 -26.30 2.14 30.19
N VAL A 57 -26.97 1.91 29.06
CA VAL A 57 -26.97 2.84 27.93
C VAL A 57 -28.00 3.92 28.24
N LEU A 58 -27.54 5.11 28.61
CA LEU A 58 -28.38 6.30 28.63
C LEU A 58 -28.46 6.86 27.21
N VAL A 59 -29.35 6.28 26.39
CA VAL A 59 -29.73 6.84 25.09
C VAL A 59 -30.42 8.18 25.33
N ARG A 60 -29.78 9.28 24.94
CA ARG A 60 -30.45 10.58 24.79
C ARG A 60 -30.80 10.77 23.32
N GLN A 61 -32.09 10.59 23.00
CA GLN A 61 -32.70 11.03 21.74
C GLN A 61 -32.58 12.56 21.59
N PRO A 62 -32.23 13.09 20.41
CA PRO A 62 -32.51 14.48 20.08
C PRO A 62 -34.00 14.64 19.68
N PRO A 63 -34.69 15.72 20.10
CA PRO A 63 -36.05 15.99 19.64
C PRO A 63 -36.06 16.54 18.21
N ALA A 64 -37.08 16.14 17.46
CA ALA A 64 -37.42 16.65 16.15
C ALA A 64 -38.29 17.93 16.25
N GLU A 65 -38.12 18.77 15.22
CA GLU A 65 -39.06 19.73 14.62
C GLU A 65 -39.52 21.00 15.37
N THR A 66 -39.20 22.15 14.78
CA THR A 66 -40.20 23.18 14.42
C THR A 66 -39.66 24.04 13.25
N PRO A 67 -40.54 24.62 12.41
CA PRO A 67 -40.30 24.91 11.00
C PRO A 67 -39.73 26.31 10.77
N ILE A 68 -38.85 26.46 9.79
CA ILE A 68 -38.48 27.77 9.25
C ILE A 68 -39.35 28.03 8.02
N ALA A 69 -40.18 29.06 8.14
CA ALA A 69 -41.09 29.54 7.13
C ALA A 69 -40.37 29.90 5.83
N ALA A 70 -41.00 29.52 4.72
CA ALA A 70 -40.71 30.03 3.39
C ALA A 70 -40.96 31.55 3.34
N VAL A 71 -39.99 32.29 2.81
CA VAL A 71 -40.22 33.60 2.20
C VAL A 71 -39.57 33.59 0.83
N THR A 72 -40.41 33.52 -0.19
CA THR A 72 -40.10 33.88 -1.57
C THR A 72 -40.21 35.40 -1.70
N THR A 73 -39.31 36.06 -2.44
CA THR A 73 -39.60 37.00 -3.56
C THR A 73 -38.59 38.16 -3.70
N THR A 74 -38.00 38.21 -4.91
CA THR A 74 -37.47 39.34 -5.73
C THR A 74 -36.12 40.02 -5.46
N GLY A 75 -35.28 40.06 -6.51
CA GLY A 75 -33.97 40.74 -6.65
C GLY A 75 -34.04 42.27 -6.84
N PRO A 76 -33.04 42.96 -7.47
CA PRO A 76 -32.39 42.55 -8.74
C PRO A 76 -30.88 42.91 -8.93
N THR A 77 -30.36 42.50 -10.10
CA THR A 77 -29.28 43.11 -10.93
C THR A 77 -27.80 42.83 -10.62
N THR A 78 -27.24 41.99 -11.51
CA THR A 78 -25.95 42.06 -12.23
C THR A 78 -24.89 43.07 -11.78
N THR A 79 -23.71 42.57 -11.43
CA THR A 79 -22.42 43.16 -11.80
C THR A 79 -21.41 42.05 -12.03
N ASP A 80 -20.95 42.00 -13.27
CA ASP A 80 -19.80 41.28 -13.80
C ASP A 80 -18.51 41.70 -13.08
N SER A 81 -17.76 40.76 -12.52
CA SER A 81 -16.34 40.93 -12.19
C SER A 81 -15.69 39.56 -11.96
N PRO A 82 -14.63 39.19 -12.70
CA PRO A 82 -13.99 37.90 -12.57
C PRO A 82 -13.26 37.81 -11.22
N GLU A 83 -13.61 36.81 -10.43
CA GLU A 83 -12.87 36.40 -9.25
C GLU A 83 -11.55 35.77 -9.71
N PRO A 84 -10.38 36.20 -9.19
CA PRO A 84 -9.12 35.58 -9.56
C PRO A 84 -9.14 34.13 -9.08
N THR A 85 -9.09 33.22 -10.04
CA THR A 85 -8.81 31.81 -9.87
C THR A 85 -7.61 31.66 -8.93
N THR A 86 -7.87 31.23 -7.69
CA THR A 86 -6.82 30.65 -6.86
C THR A 86 -6.70 29.20 -7.31
N THR A 87 -6.00 29.01 -8.43
CA THR A 87 -5.49 27.72 -8.85
C THR A 87 -4.46 27.33 -7.80
N VAL A 88 -4.80 26.37 -6.93
CA VAL A 88 -3.79 25.57 -6.24
C VAL A 88 -2.90 25.01 -7.36
N PRO A 89 -1.58 25.24 -7.37
CA PRO A 89 -0.76 24.64 -8.39
C PRO A 89 -0.87 23.13 -8.20
N ALA A 90 -1.46 22.45 -9.19
CA ALA A 90 -1.19 21.04 -9.38
C ALA A 90 0.34 20.94 -9.48
N THR A 91 0.96 20.27 -8.52
CA THR A 91 2.37 19.89 -8.64
C THR A 91 2.45 18.97 -9.84
N THR A 92 2.69 19.52 -11.02
CA THR A 92 3.00 18.73 -12.20
C THR A 92 4.36 18.11 -11.94
N THR A 93 4.36 16.90 -11.38
CA THR A 93 5.56 16.08 -11.26
C THR A 93 6.05 15.84 -12.68
N THR A 94 7.15 16.49 -13.03
CA THR A 94 7.80 16.28 -14.30
C THR A 94 8.60 14.98 -14.18
N VAL A 95 8.45 14.10 -15.15
CA VAL A 95 9.16 12.82 -15.20
C VAL A 95 10.19 12.90 -16.31
N THR A 96 11.45 12.60 -16.00
CA THR A 96 12.50 12.45 -17.01
C THR A 96 12.61 10.97 -17.38
N THR A 97 12.15 10.61 -18.57
CA THR A 97 12.28 9.25 -19.10
C THR A 97 13.72 8.96 -19.51
N THR A 98 14.21 7.79 -19.10
CA THR A 98 15.53 7.25 -19.40
C THR A 98 15.38 5.82 -19.93
N THR A 99 16.35 5.36 -20.72
CA THR A 99 16.32 4.04 -21.34
C THR A 99 17.53 3.21 -20.91
N VAL A 100 17.31 1.93 -20.61
CA VAL A 100 18.39 0.96 -20.33
C VAL A 100 19.27 0.79 -21.56
N SER A 101 20.59 0.97 -21.38
CA SER A 101 21.59 0.85 -22.44
C SER A 101 22.76 -0.03 -21.98
N GLY A 102 23.08 -1.09 -22.73
CA GLY A 102 24.25 -1.94 -22.52
C GLY A 102 23.91 -3.45 -22.52
N PRO A 103 24.92 -4.33 -22.71
CA PRO A 103 24.74 -5.76 -23.01
C PRO A 103 24.35 -6.62 -21.79
N MET A 104 23.47 -6.12 -20.93
CA MET A 104 23.10 -6.80 -19.69
C MET A 104 22.25 -7.99 -20.02
N THR A 105 22.81 -9.17 -19.75
CA THR A 105 22.27 -10.43 -20.22
C THR A 105 22.10 -11.36 -19.03
N GLY A 106 20.86 -11.53 -18.60
CA GLY A 106 20.45 -12.46 -17.55
C GLY A 106 18.93 -12.62 -17.58
N PRO A 107 18.38 -13.79 -17.21
CA PRO A 107 16.98 -14.08 -17.44
C PRO A 107 16.02 -13.18 -16.63
N GLY A 108 16.44 -12.64 -15.49
CA GLY A 108 15.67 -11.66 -14.69
C GLY A 108 16.25 -10.23 -14.69
N CYS A 109 17.20 -9.94 -15.58
CA CYS A 109 17.73 -8.58 -15.75
C CYS A 109 16.79 -7.76 -16.65
N PRO A 110 16.70 -6.42 -16.48
CA PRO A 110 15.96 -5.57 -17.40
C PRO A 110 16.47 -5.68 -18.85
N GLU A 111 15.54 -5.67 -19.80
CA GLU A 111 15.88 -5.75 -21.23
C GLU A 111 16.55 -4.46 -21.74
N GLU A 112 17.40 -4.58 -22.76
CA GLU A 112 17.89 -3.40 -23.49
C GLU A 112 16.71 -2.61 -24.05
N GLY A 113 16.75 -1.28 -23.91
CA GLY A 113 15.63 -0.44 -24.36
C GLY A 113 14.50 -0.27 -23.36
N PHE A 114 14.56 -0.90 -22.17
CA PHE A 114 13.57 -0.70 -21.12
C PHE A 114 13.52 0.77 -20.66
N GLU A 115 12.33 1.37 -20.64
CA GLU A 115 12.13 2.76 -20.28
C GLU A 115 11.72 2.90 -18.80
N TYR A 116 12.32 3.85 -18.10
CA TYR A 116 11.98 4.18 -16.72
C TYR A 116 12.08 5.70 -16.48
N GLY A 117 11.40 6.21 -15.48
CA GLY A 117 11.25 7.64 -15.22
C GLY A 117 11.82 8.07 -13.87
N LEU A 118 12.69 9.08 -13.87
CA LEU A 118 13.09 9.76 -12.65
C LEU A 118 12.08 10.87 -12.33
N GLN A 119 11.57 10.86 -11.09
CA GLN A 119 10.61 11.84 -10.60
C GLN A 119 11.33 13.09 -10.10
N GLU A 120 10.86 14.27 -10.48
CA GLU A 120 11.32 15.54 -9.90
C GLU A 120 10.64 15.85 -8.56
N GLY A 121 11.20 16.76 -7.78
CA GLY A 121 10.58 17.28 -6.54
C GLY A 121 10.89 16.48 -5.26
N LEU A 122 11.64 15.38 -5.35
CA LEU A 122 12.11 14.62 -4.19
C LEU A 122 13.19 15.38 -3.40
N PRO A 123 13.23 15.25 -2.06
CA PRO A 123 14.39 15.70 -1.28
C PRO A 123 15.67 15.01 -1.74
N GLU A 124 16.80 15.70 -1.66
CA GLU A 124 18.08 15.22 -2.20
C GLU A 124 18.49 13.82 -1.69
N PRO A 125 18.37 13.47 -0.39
CA PRO A 125 18.71 12.12 0.08
C PRO A 125 17.84 11.04 -0.57
N VAL A 126 16.56 11.33 -0.76
CA VAL A 126 15.57 10.43 -1.35
C VAL A 126 15.82 10.27 -2.86
N ALA A 127 16.06 11.38 -3.56
CA ALA A 127 16.39 11.38 -4.99
C ALA A 127 17.69 10.61 -5.25
N SER A 128 18.71 10.81 -4.41
CA SER A 128 19.99 10.10 -4.51
C SER A 128 19.80 8.60 -4.29
N MET A 129 19.00 8.18 -3.30
CA MET A 129 18.73 6.76 -3.09
C MET A 129 17.92 6.15 -4.25
N GLN A 130 16.87 6.83 -4.73
CA GLN A 130 16.10 6.39 -5.91
C GLN A 130 17.00 6.18 -7.12
N GLN A 131 17.87 7.15 -7.43
CA GLN A 131 18.80 7.07 -8.56
C GLN A 131 19.79 5.92 -8.42
N GLN A 132 20.32 5.67 -7.23
CA GLN A 132 21.24 4.55 -6.98
C GLN A 132 20.55 3.20 -7.13
N ILE A 133 19.32 3.06 -6.59
CA ILE A 133 18.52 1.83 -6.74
C ILE A 133 18.24 1.57 -8.22
N MET A 134 17.74 2.58 -8.94
CA MET A 134 17.46 2.45 -10.37
C MET A 134 18.72 2.13 -11.16
N ALA A 135 19.84 2.81 -10.90
CA ALA A 135 21.10 2.53 -11.57
C ALA A 135 21.60 1.10 -11.34
N ALA A 136 21.48 0.58 -10.11
CA ALA A 136 21.86 -0.79 -9.78
C ALA A 136 20.92 -1.83 -10.41
N ALA A 137 19.61 -1.58 -10.41
CA ALA A 137 18.62 -2.43 -11.07
C ALA A 137 18.83 -2.48 -12.59
N VAL A 138 19.05 -1.31 -13.21
CA VAL A 138 19.46 -1.21 -14.61
C VAL A 138 20.72 -2.01 -14.85
N ALA A 139 21.75 -1.84 -14.01
CA ALA A 139 23.03 -2.55 -14.09
C ALA A 139 22.94 -4.08 -13.87
N CYS A 140 21.77 -4.60 -13.48
CA CYS A 140 21.59 -5.94 -12.94
C CYS A 140 22.61 -6.28 -11.82
N ASP A 141 22.95 -5.27 -11.00
CA ASP A 141 23.93 -5.36 -9.93
C ASP A 141 23.25 -5.65 -8.59
N VAL A 142 23.03 -6.95 -8.35
CA VAL A 142 22.38 -7.46 -7.14
C VAL A 142 23.17 -7.11 -5.88
N ASP A 143 24.50 -7.21 -5.92
CA ASP A 143 25.37 -6.90 -4.78
C ASP A 143 25.18 -5.44 -4.34
N THR A 144 25.14 -4.51 -5.30
CA THR A 144 24.89 -3.10 -5.01
C THR A 144 23.47 -2.86 -4.49
N LEU A 145 22.44 -3.51 -5.06
CA LEU A 145 21.07 -3.40 -4.55
C LEU A 145 20.96 -3.85 -3.09
N VAL A 146 21.57 -4.98 -2.75
CA VAL A 146 21.58 -5.52 -1.38
C VAL A 146 22.35 -4.59 -0.45
N ALA A 147 23.48 -4.01 -0.89
CA ALA A 147 24.24 -3.05 -0.10
C ALA A 147 23.46 -1.75 0.17
N LEU A 148 22.70 -1.24 -0.81
CA LEU A 148 21.88 -0.04 -0.68
C LEU A 148 20.72 -0.22 0.31
N GLY A 149 20.05 -1.37 0.27
CA GLY A 149 18.96 -1.69 1.21
C GLY A 149 19.45 -2.10 2.60
N GLY A 150 20.63 -2.73 2.67
CA GLY A 150 21.16 -3.30 3.89
C GLY A 150 20.33 -4.49 4.42
N PRO A 151 20.69 -5.02 5.60
CA PRO A 151 20.05 -6.21 6.17
C PRO A 151 18.60 -5.97 6.66
N ASP A 152 18.20 -4.71 6.86
CA ASP A 152 16.87 -4.32 7.35
C ASP A 152 15.87 -4.01 6.22
N LEU A 153 16.28 -4.13 4.96
CA LEU A 153 15.39 -4.01 3.81
C LEU A 153 14.37 -5.15 3.80
N ILE A 154 13.10 -4.81 3.71
CA ILE A 154 12.01 -5.77 3.62
C ILE A 154 11.67 -5.96 2.14
N VAL A 155 11.91 -7.16 1.62
CA VAL A 155 11.57 -7.56 0.24
C VAL A 155 10.39 -8.51 0.14
N SER A 156 9.98 -9.09 1.28
CA SER A 156 8.85 -10.02 1.37
C SER A 156 8.29 -10.04 2.79
N PHE A 157 6.96 -10.17 2.92
CA PHE A 157 6.30 -10.43 4.20
C PHE A 157 6.66 -11.79 4.81
N GLY A 158 7.18 -12.72 3.99
CA GLY A 158 7.69 -14.02 4.43
C GLY A 158 9.05 -13.96 5.14
N GLY A 159 9.71 -12.79 5.17
CA GLY A 159 11.01 -12.62 5.83
C GLY A 159 12.19 -13.22 5.05
N VAL A 160 12.11 -13.21 3.72
CA VAL A 160 13.23 -13.57 2.84
C VAL A 160 14.31 -12.48 2.91
N ALA A 161 15.57 -12.87 2.96
CA ALA A 161 16.69 -11.93 2.94
C ALA A 161 16.81 -11.25 1.56
N PRO A 162 17.15 -9.94 1.48
CA PRO A 162 17.30 -9.22 0.21
C PRO A 162 18.21 -9.91 -0.80
N GLU A 163 19.37 -10.41 -0.35
CA GLU A 163 20.31 -11.18 -1.17
C GLU A 163 19.64 -12.35 -1.87
N ALA A 164 18.91 -13.16 -1.10
CA ALA A 164 18.24 -14.35 -1.62
C ALA A 164 17.10 -13.98 -2.57
N PHE A 165 16.33 -12.93 -2.25
CA PHE A 165 15.23 -12.47 -3.09
C PHE A 165 15.72 -11.99 -4.47
N PHE A 166 16.70 -11.10 -4.53
CA PHE A 166 17.17 -10.56 -5.80
C PHE A 166 17.95 -11.60 -6.61
N THR A 167 18.76 -12.45 -5.96
CA THR A 167 19.49 -13.52 -6.65
C THR A 167 18.51 -14.54 -7.25
N ASP A 168 17.54 -15.01 -6.46
CA ASP A 168 16.55 -15.98 -6.93
C ASP A 168 15.70 -15.41 -8.07
N ALA A 169 15.30 -14.14 -7.99
CA ALA A 169 14.57 -13.48 -9.08
C ALA A 169 15.39 -13.44 -10.38
N VAL A 170 16.68 -13.04 -10.30
CA VAL A 170 17.55 -13.01 -11.47
C VAL A 170 17.80 -14.41 -12.05
N GLU A 171 18.01 -15.42 -11.20
CA GLU A 171 18.30 -16.80 -11.64
C GLU A 171 17.06 -17.51 -12.23
N SER A 172 15.88 -17.27 -11.64
CA SER A 172 14.61 -17.86 -12.09
C SER A 172 13.99 -17.14 -13.28
N GLY A 173 14.47 -15.94 -13.59
CA GLY A 173 13.91 -15.09 -14.64
C GLY A 173 12.66 -14.34 -14.23
N GLU A 174 12.44 -14.16 -12.92
CA GLU A 174 11.38 -13.29 -12.43
C GLU A 174 11.75 -11.82 -12.64
N PRO A 175 10.81 -10.97 -13.12
CA PRO A 175 11.11 -9.60 -13.54
C PRO A 175 11.22 -8.60 -12.37
N ALA A 176 11.70 -9.03 -11.19
CA ALA A 176 11.71 -8.20 -9.97
C ALA A 176 12.46 -6.87 -10.16
N LEU A 177 13.54 -6.86 -10.94
CA LEU A 177 14.34 -5.66 -11.23
C LEU A 177 13.59 -4.69 -12.15
N SER A 178 12.91 -5.20 -13.18
CA SER A 178 12.07 -4.38 -14.07
C SER A 178 10.87 -3.82 -13.30
N THR A 179 10.20 -4.64 -12.49
CA THR A 179 9.12 -4.21 -11.61
C THR A 179 9.57 -3.14 -10.62
N LEU A 180 10.79 -3.23 -10.08
CA LEU A 180 11.38 -2.20 -9.22
C LEU A 180 11.54 -0.87 -9.97
N LEU A 181 12.03 -0.92 -11.22
CA LEU A 181 12.18 0.27 -12.08
C LEU A 181 10.81 0.88 -12.43
N GLU A 182 9.84 0.08 -12.86
CA GLU A 182 8.47 0.51 -13.14
C GLU A 182 7.82 1.13 -11.91
N THR A 183 7.93 0.48 -10.76
CA THR A 183 7.36 0.98 -9.50
C THR A 183 7.94 2.34 -9.15
N LEU A 184 9.27 2.50 -9.18
CA LEU A 184 9.92 3.78 -8.89
C LEU A 184 9.67 4.87 -9.95
N SER A 185 9.15 4.50 -11.13
CA SER A 185 8.77 5.41 -12.20
C SER A 185 7.34 5.96 -12.07
N LEU A 186 6.52 5.37 -11.19
CA LEU A 186 5.18 5.86 -10.89
C LEU A 186 5.24 7.15 -10.05
N PRO A 187 4.12 7.89 -9.93
CA PRO A 187 4.04 9.01 -9.00
C PRO A 187 4.38 8.58 -7.56
N TYR A 188 4.91 9.50 -6.77
CA TYR A 188 5.27 9.24 -5.37
C TYR A 188 4.45 10.09 -4.40
N ARG A 189 4.44 9.68 -3.14
CA ARG A 189 3.83 10.43 -2.04
C ARG A 189 4.72 10.41 -0.81
N HIS A 190 4.82 11.53 -0.11
CA HIS A 190 5.35 11.57 1.25
C HIS A 190 4.22 11.27 2.24
N GLN A 191 4.45 10.31 3.13
CA GLN A 191 3.47 9.88 4.10
C GLN A 191 4.10 9.64 5.46
N THR A 192 3.32 9.91 6.51
CA THR A 192 3.71 9.78 7.91
C THR A 192 2.72 8.85 8.60
N PHE A 193 3.24 7.73 9.09
CA PHE A 193 2.49 6.75 9.86
C PHE A 193 2.67 7.06 11.35
N GLU A 194 1.56 7.32 12.03
CA GLU A 194 1.54 7.47 13.48
C GLU A 194 1.30 6.10 14.13
N ASP A 195 2.19 5.71 15.03
CA ASP A 195 1.96 4.55 15.88
C ASP A 195 1.08 4.98 17.06
N SER A 196 -0.14 4.43 17.16
CA SER A 196 -1.06 4.75 18.26
C SER A 196 -0.53 4.32 19.63
N GLU A 197 0.42 3.38 19.67
CA GLU A 197 1.02 2.80 20.88
C GLU A 197 2.43 3.34 21.15
N ALA A 198 3.01 4.15 20.25
CA ALA A 198 4.33 4.75 20.42
C ALA A 198 4.39 6.23 19.96
N PRO A 199 5.04 7.13 20.71
CA PRO A 199 5.07 8.57 20.40
C PRO A 199 5.94 8.95 19.18
N THR A 200 6.29 7.99 18.33
CA THR A 200 7.19 8.18 17.19
C THR A 200 6.45 7.87 15.92
N SER A 201 6.20 8.91 15.14
CA SER A 201 5.78 8.80 13.76
C SER A 201 6.95 8.28 12.89
N VAL A 202 6.65 7.46 11.89
CA VAL A 202 7.61 7.05 10.87
C VAL A 202 7.16 7.61 9.53
N SER A 203 8.05 8.27 8.81
CA SER A 203 7.73 8.86 7.51
C SER A 203 8.50 8.21 6.37
N PHE A 204 7.88 8.14 5.20
CA PHE A 204 8.47 7.60 3.98
C PHE A 204 8.00 8.39 2.77
N TYR A 205 8.88 8.47 1.77
CA TYR A 205 8.51 8.68 0.39
C TYR A 205 8.25 7.31 -0.21
N SER A 206 7.06 7.13 -0.80
CA SER A 206 6.64 5.85 -1.34
C SER A 206 6.16 5.93 -2.76
N TRP A 207 6.39 4.83 -3.47
CA TRP A 207 5.91 4.59 -4.82
C TRP A 207 5.08 3.31 -4.84
N PRO A 208 3.96 3.25 -5.60
CA PRO A 208 3.26 4.40 -6.15
C PRO A 208 2.63 5.25 -5.04
N SER A 209 2.25 6.49 -5.37
CA SER A 209 1.50 7.40 -4.51
C SER A 209 0.18 6.79 -4.00
N ALA A 210 -0.42 5.90 -4.79
CA ALA A 210 -1.61 5.12 -4.46
C ALA A 210 -1.51 4.38 -3.12
N PHE A 211 -0.30 3.95 -2.71
CA PHE A 211 -0.09 3.28 -1.43
C PHE A 211 -0.35 4.18 -0.21
N GLY A 212 -0.35 5.51 -0.38
CA GLY A 212 -0.59 6.45 0.72
C GLY A 212 -2.02 6.95 0.83
N TYR A 213 -2.99 6.16 0.37
CA TYR A 213 -4.41 6.39 0.55
C TYR A 213 -5.01 5.22 1.33
N ASP A 214 -6.00 5.51 2.19
CA ASP A 214 -6.61 4.50 3.05
C ASP A 214 -7.67 3.69 2.30
N ALA A 215 -8.29 4.28 1.26
CA ALA A 215 -9.30 3.63 0.43
C ALA A 215 -9.07 3.88 -1.07
N TRP A 216 -9.48 2.91 -1.89
CA TRP A 216 -9.33 2.96 -3.35
C TRP A 216 -9.98 4.20 -3.99
N GLU A 217 -11.17 4.59 -3.51
CA GLU A 217 -11.92 5.72 -4.04
C GLU A 217 -11.26 7.08 -3.77
N GLU A 218 -10.31 7.14 -2.83
CA GLU A 218 -9.57 8.36 -2.50
C GLU A 218 -8.39 8.61 -3.45
N ILE A 219 -7.95 7.58 -4.18
CA ILE A 219 -6.87 7.70 -5.16
C ILE A 219 -7.37 8.58 -6.33
N PRO A 220 -6.65 9.64 -6.73
CA PRO A 220 -6.99 10.45 -7.88
C PRO A 220 -7.04 9.62 -9.17
N GLU A 221 -7.89 10.02 -10.11
CA GLU A 221 -8.07 9.30 -11.38
C GLU A 221 -6.78 9.22 -12.20
N ASP A 222 -6.03 10.32 -12.27
CA ASP A 222 -4.73 10.38 -12.94
C ASP A 222 -3.67 9.49 -12.28
N GLU A 223 -3.70 9.36 -10.95
CA GLU A 223 -2.82 8.43 -10.24
C GLU A 223 -3.22 6.97 -10.47
N ARG A 224 -4.52 6.66 -10.57
CA ARG A 224 -4.98 5.32 -10.98
C ARG A 224 -4.61 4.99 -12.42
N ASP A 225 -4.76 5.94 -13.33
CA ASP A 225 -4.39 5.77 -14.74
C ASP A 225 -2.88 5.50 -14.88
N ALA A 226 -2.04 6.14 -14.06
CA ALA A 226 -0.60 5.87 -14.03
C ALA A 226 -0.28 4.40 -13.67
N LEU A 227 -1.10 3.76 -12.82
CA LEU A 227 -0.91 2.36 -12.45
C LEU A 227 -1.06 1.39 -13.62
N LEU A 228 -1.77 1.78 -14.70
CA LEU A 228 -1.93 0.95 -15.90
C LEU A 228 -0.60 0.70 -16.65
N GLY A 229 0.46 1.41 -16.29
CA GLY A 229 1.81 1.11 -16.76
C GLY A 229 2.40 -0.17 -16.17
N LEU A 230 1.92 -0.62 -15.00
CA LEU A 230 2.44 -1.81 -14.30
C LEU A 230 1.37 -2.89 -14.07
N TYR A 231 0.10 -2.51 -13.98
CA TYR A 231 -1.01 -3.42 -13.71
C TYR A 231 -2.03 -3.38 -14.84
N THR A 232 -2.65 -4.51 -15.11
CA THR A 232 -3.80 -4.60 -16.01
C THR A 232 -5.04 -3.96 -15.38
N GLN A 233 -6.02 -3.57 -16.21
CA GLN A 233 -7.31 -3.08 -15.72
C GLN A 233 -7.99 -4.10 -14.79
N GLU A 234 -7.90 -5.39 -15.11
CA GLU A 234 -8.49 -6.45 -14.29
C GLU A 234 -7.85 -6.52 -12.89
N GLU A 235 -6.53 -6.31 -12.78
CA GLU A 235 -5.84 -6.24 -11.49
C GLU A 235 -6.22 -4.99 -10.71
N LEU A 236 -6.35 -3.83 -11.37
CA LEU A 236 -6.83 -2.61 -10.71
C LEU A 236 -8.27 -2.75 -10.22
N ASP A 237 -9.13 -3.42 -10.99
CA ASP A 237 -10.50 -3.71 -10.57
C ASP A 237 -10.52 -4.63 -9.34
N GLN A 238 -9.62 -5.62 -9.26
CA GLN A 238 -9.46 -6.47 -8.06
C GLN A 238 -8.98 -5.66 -6.84
N MET A 239 -8.04 -4.72 -7.03
CA MET A 239 -7.61 -3.82 -5.95
C MET A 239 -8.75 -2.90 -5.48
N ALA A 240 -9.58 -2.44 -6.42
CA ALA A 240 -10.78 -1.67 -6.11
C ALA A 240 -11.80 -2.48 -5.29
N GLU A 241 -12.04 -3.73 -5.66
CA GLU A 241 -12.92 -4.65 -4.92
C GLU A 241 -12.37 -4.98 -3.53
N PHE A 242 -11.05 -5.11 -3.40
CA PHE A 242 -10.38 -5.26 -2.10
C PHE A 242 -10.54 -4.00 -1.23
N GLY A 243 -10.64 -2.84 -1.85
CA GLY A 243 -10.87 -1.55 -1.19
C GLY A 243 -9.63 -0.68 -1.04
N GLY A 244 -8.48 -1.06 -1.62
CA GLY A 244 -7.24 -0.32 -1.49
C GLY A 244 -6.10 -0.85 -2.36
N PHE A 245 -5.02 -0.07 -2.47
CA PHE A 245 -3.85 -0.47 -3.25
C PHE A 245 -3.03 -1.54 -2.50
N ILE A 246 -2.85 -2.70 -3.13
CA ILE A 246 -2.13 -3.86 -2.57
C ILE A 246 -0.94 -4.34 -3.43
N GLY A 247 -0.58 -3.56 -4.46
CA GLY A 247 0.50 -3.87 -5.37
C GLY A 247 1.92 -3.72 -4.80
N TRP A 248 2.89 -3.80 -5.70
CA TRP A 248 4.29 -3.46 -5.46
C TRP A 248 4.43 -2.04 -4.95
N ARG A 249 5.26 -1.90 -3.92
CA ARG A 249 5.54 -0.63 -3.29
C ARG A 249 6.97 -0.54 -2.81
N VAL A 250 7.55 0.64 -2.99
CA VAL A 250 8.88 1.01 -2.51
C VAL A 250 8.76 2.12 -1.49
N GLY A 251 9.58 2.08 -0.45
CA GLY A 251 9.63 3.13 0.57
C GLY A 251 11.05 3.53 0.94
N ILE A 252 11.30 4.83 0.90
CA ILE A 252 12.57 5.46 1.26
C ILE A 252 12.31 6.49 2.36
N THR A 253 13.10 6.50 3.44
CA THR A 253 12.97 7.50 4.51
C THR A 253 13.36 8.90 4.02
N PRO A 254 12.94 9.99 4.67
CA PRO A 254 13.45 11.33 4.38
C PRO A 254 14.98 11.46 4.43
N GLU A 255 15.63 10.60 5.22
CA GLU A 255 17.09 10.50 5.34
C GLU A 255 17.77 9.75 4.19
N GLY A 256 16.99 9.13 3.30
CA GLY A 256 17.50 8.37 2.15
C GLY A 256 17.71 6.89 2.43
N ASP A 257 17.19 6.31 3.51
CA ASP A 257 17.31 4.88 3.77
C ASP A 257 16.24 4.12 2.98
N TRP A 258 16.63 3.10 2.22
CA TRP A 258 15.68 2.21 1.53
C TRP A 258 15.14 1.15 2.48
N ARG A 259 13.82 1.13 2.68
CA ARG A 259 13.20 0.37 3.78
C ARG A 259 12.39 -0.82 3.32
N PHE A 260 11.74 -0.73 2.18
CA PHE A 260 10.98 -1.85 1.62
C PHE A 260 10.88 -1.80 0.09
N PHE A 261 10.76 -2.98 -0.50
CA PHE A 261 10.28 -3.26 -1.85
C PHE A 261 9.44 -4.53 -1.81
N VAL A 262 8.13 -4.40 -1.66
CA VAL A 262 7.22 -5.54 -1.36
C VAL A 262 5.95 -5.45 -2.19
N ALA A 263 5.28 -6.57 -2.41
CA ALA A 263 3.89 -6.63 -2.88
C ALA A 263 3.01 -7.40 -1.87
N GLY A 264 1.69 -7.16 -1.91
CA GLY A 264 0.65 -7.86 -1.13
C GLY A 264 -0.14 -6.94 -0.19
N ASP A 265 -1.44 -7.15 -0.02
CA ASP A 265 -2.13 -8.01 0.98
C ASP A 265 -3.30 -8.68 0.22
#